data_AF-A0A8T3CU12-F1
#
_entry.id   AF-A0A8T3CU12-F1
#
_cell.length_a   1.000
_cell.length_b   1.000
_cell.length_c   1.000
_cell.angle_alpha   90.00
_cell.angle_beta   90.00
_cell.angle_gamma   90.00
#
_symmetry.space_group_name_H-M   'P 1'
#
loop_
_entity.id
_entity.type
_entity.pdbx_description
1 polymer ?
#
loop_
_entity_poly.entity_id
_entity_poly.type
_entity_poly.pdbx_seq_one_letter_code
_entity_poly.pdbx_strand_id
1 'polypeptide(L)'
;MCSHSFCRACLKQCWDSKTSRECPVCRIEATGAEPPSNLVLKNLCEAFSQETSQRVSASSDSLCSLHGEKLKLFCLDDEEPICIICQTSEKHENHKLRPVQEAALKYKDDLGKALKPLKAKLEEMQKAKQTCDQRAKRITSQSEQGERQMREEFEKLHKFLRDEENSGIASMKEEEKKKGELVKRKTEALTKDMEALSCSIRSIEQEMRREDITFLQNYKDTKKRAQVTVQVPEEAPSEDMDVSKHLDKRKDRVMEKMLQVFQYLGEPSHWKTTMNSPDNKNMYFIVESSEYTRDHNVGRICCIEESQVCLKN
;
A
#
# COMPACT_ATOMS: atom_id res chain seq x y z
N MET A 1 15.37 -39.48 -15.15
CA MET A 1 14.38 -39.44 -16.26
C MET A 1 14.16 -40.85 -16.80
N CYS A 2 12.90 -41.24 -17.08
CA CYS A 2 12.54 -42.50 -17.74
C CYS A 2 12.30 -42.30 -19.25
N SER A 3 12.32 -43.36 -20.06
CA SER A 3 12.14 -43.33 -21.52
C SER A 3 10.68 -43.37 -22.01
N HIS A 4 9.69 -43.35 -21.10
CA HIS A 4 8.28 -43.38 -21.48
C HIS A 4 7.83 -42.07 -22.13
N SER A 5 7.16 -42.18 -23.28
CA SER A 5 6.64 -41.05 -24.05
C SER A 5 5.12 -41.00 -23.95
N PHE A 6 4.56 -39.80 -23.77
CA PHE A 6 3.12 -39.58 -23.66
C PHE A 6 2.72 -38.33 -24.44
N CYS A 7 1.44 -38.24 -24.81
CA CYS A 7 0.89 -37.00 -25.34
C CYS A 7 0.89 -35.91 -24.25
N ARG A 8 1.16 -34.64 -24.62
CA ARG A 8 1.28 -33.54 -23.63
C ARG A 8 -0.01 -33.33 -22.82
N ALA A 9 -1.17 -33.50 -23.46
CA ALA A 9 -2.47 -33.43 -22.79
C ALA A 9 -2.65 -34.57 -21.78
N CYS A 10 -2.30 -35.80 -22.17
CA CYS A 10 -2.40 -37.01 -21.35
C CYS A 10 -1.52 -36.91 -20.10
N LEU A 11 -0.29 -36.42 -20.27
CA LEU A 11 0.65 -36.22 -19.17
C LEU A 11 0.18 -35.12 -18.23
N LYS A 12 -0.29 -34.00 -18.78
CA LYS A 12 -0.83 -32.87 -18.00
C LYS A 12 -2.04 -33.29 -17.17
N GLN A 13 -2.99 -34.01 -17.75
CA GLN A 13 -4.16 -34.52 -17.03
C GLN A 13 -3.76 -35.48 -15.88
N CYS A 14 -2.72 -36.29 -16.08
CA CYS A 14 -2.21 -37.17 -15.03
C CYS A 14 -1.52 -36.40 -13.88
N TRP A 15 -0.83 -35.31 -14.20
CA TRP A 15 -0.19 -34.46 -13.19
C TRP A 15 -1.17 -33.52 -12.49
N ASP A 16 -2.21 -33.02 -13.17
CA ASP A 16 -3.22 -32.16 -12.57
C ASP A 16 -4.09 -32.92 -11.54
N SER A 17 -4.14 -34.25 -11.63
CA SER A 17 -4.87 -35.13 -10.70
C SER A 17 -4.03 -35.63 -9.51
N LYS A 18 -2.74 -35.27 -9.43
CA LYS A 18 -1.81 -35.72 -8.38
C LYS A 18 -0.94 -34.58 -7.86
N THR A 19 -0.55 -34.64 -6.58
CA THR A 19 0.38 -33.68 -5.98
C THR A 19 1.84 -33.89 -6.41
N SER A 20 2.15 -35.03 -7.05
CA SER A 20 3.49 -35.44 -7.45
C SER A 20 3.63 -35.56 -8.97
N ARG A 21 4.77 -35.13 -9.52
CA ARG A 21 5.11 -35.17 -10.95
C ARG A 21 5.82 -36.48 -11.30
N GLU A 22 5.11 -37.58 -11.16
CA GLU A 22 5.63 -38.92 -11.45
C GLU A 22 5.33 -39.36 -12.88
N CYS A 23 6.19 -40.25 -13.42
CA CYS A 23 5.86 -40.99 -14.63
C CYS A 23 4.63 -41.89 -14.39
N PRO A 24 3.58 -41.84 -15.23
CA PRO A 24 2.39 -42.69 -15.08
C PRO A 24 2.68 -44.20 -15.12
N VAL A 25 3.80 -44.60 -15.75
CA VAL A 25 4.16 -46.01 -15.93
C VAL A 25 5.12 -46.49 -14.85
N CYS A 26 6.24 -45.80 -14.64
CA CYS A 26 7.30 -46.29 -13.75
C CYS A 26 7.40 -45.54 -12.41
N ARG A 27 6.55 -44.52 -12.18
CA ARG A 27 6.49 -43.73 -10.93
C ARG A 27 7.80 -43.07 -10.50
N ILE A 28 8.74 -42.92 -11.43
CA ILE A 28 9.97 -42.15 -11.21
C ILE A 28 9.59 -40.67 -11.26
N GLU A 29 9.99 -39.91 -10.24
CA GLU A 29 9.78 -38.47 -10.18
C GLU A 29 10.53 -37.74 -11.31
N ALA A 30 9.85 -36.76 -11.92
CA ALA A 30 10.42 -35.93 -12.96
C ALA A 30 11.36 -34.87 -12.33
N THR A 31 12.66 -34.98 -12.63
CA THR A 31 13.65 -33.95 -12.31
C THR A 31 13.58 -32.81 -13.33
N GLY A 32 12.87 -31.73 -13.02
CA GLY A 32 12.81 -30.50 -13.83
C GLY A 32 11.40 -29.91 -14.01
N ALA A 33 11.33 -28.69 -14.56
CA ALA A 33 10.06 -27.96 -14.74
C ALA A 33 9.15 -28.59 -15.82
N GLU A 34 9.72 -29.16 -16.89
CA GLU A 34 9.00 -29.88 -17.96
C GLU A 34 9.88 -30.97 -18.61
N PRO A 35 9.30 -32.12 -19.03
CA PRO A 35 10.02 -33.16 -19.74
C PRO A 35 10.22 -32.79 -21.23
N PRO A 36 11.34 -33.21 -21.85
CA PRO A 36 11.60 -32.90 -23.26
C PRO A 36 10.58 -33.57 -24.20
N SER A 37 10.23 -32.88 -25.28
CA SER A 37 9.32 -33.40 -26.29
C SER A 37 10.03 -34.39 -27.21
N ASN A 38 9.42 -35.55 -27.47
CA ASN A 38 9.93 -36.51 -28.45
C ASN A 38 9.58 -36.03 -29.87
N LEU A 39 10.55 -35.40 -30.54
CA LEU A 39 10.39 -34.83 -31.88
C LEU A 39 10.06 -35.89 -32.95
N VAL A 40 10.53 -37.13 -32.79
CA VAL A 40 10.25 -38.22 -33.74
C VAL A 40 8.77 -38.58 -33.72
N LEU A 41 8.20 -38.76 -32.52
CA LEU A 41 6.77 -39.06 -32.37
C LEU A 41 5.88 -37.90 -32.81
N LYS A 42 6.31 -36.65 -32.55
CA LYS A 42 5.61 -35.45 -33.03
C LYS A 42 5.50 -35.45 -34.55
N ASN A 43 6.61 -35.66 -35.25
CA ASN A 43 6.65 -35.64 -36.71
C ASN A 43 5.80 -36.77 -37.33
N LEU A 44 5.77 -37.96 -36.73
CA LEU A 44 4.95 -39.07 -37.21
C LEU A 44 3.44 -38.78 -37.08
N CYS A 45 3.01 -38.20 -35.96
CA CYS A 45 1.61 -37.80 -35.76
C CYS A 45 1.18 -36.68 -36.71
N GLU A 46 2.07 -35.71 -36.98
CA GLU A 46 1.82 -34.63 -37.95
C GLU A 46 1.70 -35.16 -39.38
N ALA A 47 2.58 -36.09 -39.79
CA ALA A 47 2.53 -36.72 -41.11
C ALA A 47 1.23 -37.52 -41.31
N PHE A 48 0.82 -38.32 -40.31
CA PHE A 48 -0.42 -39.09 -40.37
C PHE A 48 -1.68 -38.20 -40.48
N SER A 49 -1.67 -37.06 -39.81
CA SER A 49 -2.78 -36.08 -39.86
C SER A 49 -2.89 -35.40 -41.23
N GLN A 50 -1.76 -35.10 -41.87
CA GLN A 50 -1.72 -34.56 -43.24
C GLN A 50 -2.22 -35.57 -44.27
N GLU A 51 -1.82 -36.83 -44.17
CA GLU A 51 -2.24 -37.87 -45.13
C GLU A 51 -3.74 -38.16 -45.03
N THR A 52 -4.29 -38.18 -43.82
CA THR A 52 -5.74 -38.35 -43.59
C THR A 52 -6.55 -37.20 -44.18
N SER A 53 -6.06 -35.96 -44.07
CA SER A 53 -6.73 -34.77 -44.62
C SER A 53 -6.74 -34.75 -46.15
N GLN A 54 -5.69 -35.27 -46.80
CA GLN A 54 -5.60 -35.34 -48.27
C GLN A 54 -6.53 -36.39 -48.89
N ARG A 55 -6.83 -37.50 -48.18
CA ARG A 55 -7.74 -38.55 -48.67
C ARG A 55 -9.21 -38.13 -48.66
N VAL A 56 -9.62 -37.24 -47.75
CA VAL A 56 -11.02 -36.77 -47.65
C VAL A 56 -11.39 -35.77 -48.74
N SER A 57 -10.42 -35.03 -49.28
CA SER A 57 -10.67 -33.97 -50.27
C SER A 57 -10.93 -34.42 -51.72
N ALA A 58 -10.72 -35.70 -52.06
CA ALA A 58 -10.73 -36.15 -53.46
C ALA A 58 -11.98 -36.95 -53.90
N SER A 59 -12.94 -37.26 -53.00
CA SER A 59 -14.05 -38.19 -53.34
C SER A 59 -15.46 -37.84 -52.84
N SER A 60 -15.72 -36.63 -52.33
CA SER A 60 -17.10 -36.22 -52.00
C SER A 60 -17.75 -35.47 -53.17
N ASP A 61 -18.23 -36.18 -54.19
CA ASP A 61 -19.24 -35.60 -55.09
C ASP A 61 -20.49 -35.29 -54.25
N SER A 62 -20.80 -34.02 -53.99
CA SER A 62 -22.00 -33.64 -53.25
C SER A 62 -23.25 -33.99 -54.07
N LEU A 63 -24.00 -34.99 -53.61
CA LEU A 63 -25.23 -35.47 -54.24
C LEU A 63 -26.47 -34.78 -53.66
N CYS A 64 -27.51 -34.64 -54.47
CA CYS A 64 -28.82 -34.17 -54.06
C CYS A 64 -29.50 -35.24 -53.20
N SER A 65 -29.91 -34.89 -51.99
CA SER A 65 -30.57 -35.81 -51.06
C SER A 65 -31.91 -36.37 -51.57
N LEU A 66 -32.59 -35.65 -52.49
CA LEU A 66 -33.89 -36.07 -53.01
C LEU A 66 -33.79 -36.98 -54.24
N HIS A 67 -32.74 -36.81 -55.05
CA HIS A 67 -32.67 -37.44 -56.37
C HIS A 67 -31.41 -38.30 -56.58
N GLY A 68 -30.45 -38.26 -55.65
CA GLY A 68 -29.17 -38.96 -55.79
C GLY A 68 -28.25 -38.37 -56.88
N GLU A 69 -28.69 -37.31 -57.56
CA GLU A 69 -27.97 -36.68 -58.67
C GLU A 69 -26.97 -35.62 -58.21
N LYS A 70 -25.88 -35.43 -58.98
CA LYS A 70 -24.85 -34.45 -58.65
C LYS A 70 -25.41 -33.02 -58.61
N LEU A 71 -25.03 -32.26 -57.58
CA LEU A 71 -25.37 -30.84 -57.46
C LEU A 71 -24.53 -30.01 -58.44
N LYS A 72 -25.15 -29.58 -59.54
CA LYS A 72 -24.47 -28.84 -60.63
C LYS A 72 -24.95 -27.40 -60.77
N LEU A 73 -26.12 -27.08 -60.23
CA LEU A 73 -26.74 -25.75 -60.30
C LEU A 73 -26.86 -25.15 -58.90
N PHE A 74 -26.94 -23.82 -58.83
CA PHE A 74 -27.17 -23.06 -57.61
C PHE A 74 -28.38 -22.15 -57.84
N CYS A 75 -29.36 -22.24 -56.96
CA CYS A 75 -30.53 -21.39 -56.95
C CYS A 75 -30.18 -20.09 -56.23
N LEU A 76 -30.23 -18.95 -56.93
CA LEU A 76 -29.87 -17.66 -56.33
C LEU A 76 -30.94 -17.10 -55.39
N ASP A 77 -32.20 -17.47 -55.60
CA ASP A 77 -33.33 -17.02 -54.79
C ASP A 77 -33.39 -17.76 -53.44
N ASP A 78 -33.14 -19.07 -53.47
CA ASP A 78 -33.13 -19.92 -52.27
C ASP A 78 -31.73 -20.06 -51.63
N GLU A 79 -30.69 -19.51 -52.28
CA GLU A 79 -29.28 -19.60 -51.88
C GLU A 79 -28.77 -21.03 -51.61
N GLU A 80 -29.25 -22.02 -52.36
CA GLU A 80 -28.90 -23.43 -52.19
C GLU A 80 -28.43 -24.13 -53.50
N PRO A 81 -27.50 -25.10 -53.41
CA PRO A 81 -27.13 -25.93 -54.55
C PRO A 81 -28.21 -26.97 -54.86
N ILE A 82 -28.54 -27.13 -56.13
CA ILE A 82 -29.57 -28.07 -56.62
C ILE A 82 -29.02 -28.97 -57.76
N CYS A 83 -29.66 -30.12 -57.96
CA CYS A 83 -29.37 -30.99 -59.11
C CYS A 83 -30.22 -30.61 -60.34
N ILE A 84 -29.94 -31.22 -61.49
CA ILE A 84 -30.66 -30.96 -62.74
C ILE A 84 -32.15 -31.38 -62.70
N ILE A 85 -32.52 -32.33 -61.83
CA ILE A 85 -33.93 -32.74 -61.67
C ILE A 85 -34.70 -31.71 -60.82
N CYS A 86 -34.05 -31.14 -59.80
CA CYS A 86 -34.63 -30.07 -59.00
C CYS A 86 -34.95 -28.82 -59.83
N GLN A 87 -34.19 -28.53 -60.89
CA GLN A 87 -34.44 -27.39 -61.78
C GLN A 87 -35.85 -27.44 -62.41
N THR A 88 -36.38 -28.62 -62.70
CA THR A 88 -37.70 -28.81 -63.30
C THR A 88 -38.81 -29.03 -62.27
N SER A 89 -38.47 -28.98 -60.98
CA SER A 89 -39.47 -29.13 -59.91
C SER A 89 -40.24 -27.82 -59.71
N GLU A 90 -41.50 -27.94 -59.29
CA GLU A 90 -42.35 -26.79 -58.92
C GLU A 90 -41.67 -25.88 -57.88
N LYS A 91 -40.81 -26.44 -57.02
CA LYS A 91 -40.09 -25.69 -55.97
C LYS A 91 -39.17 -24.60 -56.52
N HIS A 92 -38.53 -24.84 -57.66
CA HIS A 92 -37.58 -23.90 -58.27
C HIS A 92 -38.08 -23.34 -59.60
N GLU A 93 -39.39 -23.43 -59.83
CA GLU A 93 -40.02 -22.89 -61.03
C GLU A 93 -39.80 -21.37 -61.09
N ASN A 94 -39.26 -20.88 -62.20
CA ASN A 94 -38.91 -19.47 -62.42
C ASN A 94 -37.78 -18.90 -61.53
N HIS A 95 -37.10 -19.70 -60.72
CA HIS A 95 -35.95 -19.23 -59.94
C HIS A 95 -34.72 -19.02 -60.84
N LYS A 96 -33.85 -18.10 -60.44
CA LYS A 96 -32.63 -17.76 -61.18
C LYS A 96 -31.51 -18.74 -60.82
N LEU A 97 -31.11 -19.55 -61.81
CA LEU A 97 -30.10 -20.58 -61.62
C LEU A 97 -28.74 -20.18 -62.23
N ARG A 98 -27.66 -20.64 -61.60
CA ARG A 98 -26.27 -20.52 -62.10
C ARG A 98 -25.52 -21.84 -61.94
N PRO A 99 -24.53 -22.15 -62.78
CA PRO A 99 -23.59 -23.24 -62.48
C PRO A 99 -22.93 -23.03 -61.12
N VAL A 100 -22.79 -24.09 -60.33
CA VAL A 100 -22.23 -24.03 -58.97
C VAL A 100 -20.85 -23.38 -58.95
N GLN A 101 -20.01 -23.64 -59.95
CA GLN A 101 -18.67 -23.08 -60.04
C GLN A 101 -18.70 -21.55 -60.20
N GLU A 102 -19.61 -21.01 -61.02
CA GLU A 102 -19.77 -19.56 -61.22
C GLU A 102 -20.30 -18.89 -59.95
N ALA A 103 -21.35 -19.46 -59.34
CA ALA A 103 -21.93 -18.93 -58.11
C ALA A 103 -20.91 -18.96 -56.96
N ALA A 104 -20.18 -20.07 -56.81
CA ALA A 104 -19.14 -20.22 -55.79
C ALA A 104 -18.00 -19.22 -55.97
N LEU A 105 -17.55 -18.97 -57.22
CA LEU A 105 -16.52 -17.95 -57.48
C LEU A 105 -17.00 -16.56 -57.07
N LYS A 106 -18.23 -16.19 -57.45
CA LYS A 106 -18.81 -14.89 -57.09
C LYS A 106 -18.96 -14.72 -55.58
N TYR A 107 -19.59 -15.67 -54.88
CA TYR A 107 -19.80 -15.55 -53.44
C TYR A 107 -18.49 -15.64 -52.64
N LYS A 108 -17.48 -16.38 -53.12
CA LYS A 108 -16.13 -16.35 -52.52
C LYS A 108 -15.47 -14.98 -52.67
N ASP A 109 -15.64 -14.31 -53.81
CA ASP A 109 -15.15 -12.94 -54.00
C ASP A 109 -15.90 -11.94 -53.11
N ASP A 110 -17.23 -12.03 -53.05
CA ASP A 110 -18.07 -11.17 -52.19
C ASP A 110 -17.70 -11.34 -50.70
N LEU A 111 -17.60 -12.58 -50.22
CA LEU A 111 -17.12 -12.87 -48.86
C LEU A 111 -15.66 -12.47 -48.64
N GLY A 112 -14.81 -12.63 -49.66
CA GLY A 112 -13.43 -12.19 -49.64
C GLY A 112 -13.30 -10.67 -49.45
N LYS A 113 -14.18 -9.89 -50.10
CA LYS A 113 -14.30 -8.44 -49.91
C LYS A 113 -14.79 -8.09 -48.51
N ALA A 114 -15.81 -8.78 -48.00
CA ALA A 114 -16.35 -8.55 -46.64
C ALA A 114 -15.37 -8.95 -45.53
N LEU A 115 -14.51 -9.94 -45.77
CA LEU A 115 -13.51 -10.40 -44.79
C LEU A 115 -12.37 -9.40 -44.57
N LYS A 116 -12.00 -8.62 -45.59
CA LYS A 116 -10.91 -7.61 -45.51
C LYS A 116 -11.13 -6.59 -44.38
N PRO A 117 -12.27 -5.87 -44.29
CA PRO A 117 -12.49 -4.91 -43.22
C PRO A 117 -12.58 -5.58 -41.84
N LEU A 118 -13.09 -6.81 -41.74
CA LEU A 118 -13.12 -7.55 -40.47
C LEU A 118 -11.71 -7.84 -39.94
N LYS A 119 -10.78 -8.26 -40.82
CA LYS A 119 -9.37 -8.47 -40.45
C LYS A 119 -8.70 -7.16 -40.00
N ALA A 120 -8.92 -6.07 -40.73
CA ALA A 120 -8.40 -4.76 -40.35
C ALA A 120 -8.96 -4.29 -38.99
N LYS A 121 -10.24 -4.52 -38.73
CA LYS A 121 -10.88 -4.17 -37.45
C LYS A 121 -10.33 -5.02 -36.29
N LEU A 122 -10.05 -6.29 -36.53
CA LEU A 122 -9.39 -7.16 -35.54
C LEU A 122 -8.01 -6.62 -35.15
N GLU A 123 -7.19 -6.21 -36.12
CA GLU A 123 -5.88 -5.61 -35.86
C GLU A 123 -5.98 -4.29 -35.08
N GLU A 124 -6.96 -3.45 -35.40
CA GLU A 124 -7.24 -2.21 -34.66
C GLU A 124 -7.61 -2.51 -33.20
N MET A 125 -8.49 -3.50 -32.98
CA MET A 125 -8.91 -3.91 -31.64
C MET A 125 -7.74 -4.51 -30.83
N GLN A 126 -6.85 -5.26 -31.47
CA GLN A 126 -5.64 -5.76 -30.83
C GLN A 126 -4.71 -4.63 -30.39
N LYS A 127 -4.51 -3.60 -31.22
CA LYS A 127 -3.72 -2.41 -30.85
C LYS A 127 -4.37 -1.62 -29.72
N ALA A 128 -5.70 -1.45 -29.75
CA ALA A 128 -6.45 -0.80 -28.68
C ALA A 128 -6.31 -1.57 -27.36
N LYS A 129 -6.45 -2.90 -27.39
CA LYS A 129 -6.23 -3.77 -26.22
C LYS A 129 -4.82 -3.60 -25.64
N GLN A 130 -3.79 -3.64 -26.47
CA GLN A 130 -2.40 -3.45 -26.03
C GLN A 130 -2.21 -2.09 -25.35
N THR A 131 -2.84 -1.05 -25.89
CA THR A 131 -2.80 0.31 -25.30
C THR A 131 -3.49 0.34 -23.93
N CYS A 132 -4.65 -0.31 -23.80
CA CYS A 132 -5.35 -0.46 -22.52
C CYS A 132 -4.49 -1.23 -21.50
N ASP A 133 -3.90 -2.36 -21.90
CA ASP A 133 -3.04 -3.18 -21.04
C ASP A 133 -1.81 -2.39 -20.55
N GLN A 134 -1.19 -1.59 -21.43
CA GLN A 134 -0.09 -0.68 -21.05
C GLN A 134 -0.53 0.45 -20.12
N ARG A 135 -1.71 1.03 -20.36
CA ARG A 135 -2.28 2.07 -19.49
C ARG A 135 -2.58 1.54 -18.09
N ALA A 136 -3.16 0.34 -17.99
CA ALA A 136 -3.42 -0.31 -16.70
C ALA A 136 -2.13 -0.49 -15.89
N LYS A 137 -1.07 -1.03 -16.52
CA LYS A 137 0.26 -1.16 -15.88
C LYS A 137 0.81 0.18 -15.38
N ARG A 138 0.70 1.24 -16.21
CA ARG A 138 1.16 2.58 -15.84
C ARG A 138 0.40 3.14 -14.65
N ILE A 139 -0.93 2.98 -14.61
CA ILE A 139 -1.77 3.42 -13.49
C ILE A 139 -1.33 2.72 -12.19
N THR A 140 -1.14 1.40 -12.23
CA THR A 140 -0.65 0.63 -11.08
C THR A 140 0.71 1.15 -10.61
N SER A 141 1.68 1.31 -11.51
CA SER A 141 3.01 1.82 -11.13
C SER A 141 2.98 3.25 -10.58
N GLN A 142 2.11 4.11 -11.11
CA GLN A 142 1.94 5.48 -10.62
C GLN A 142 1.33 5.49 -9.21
N SER A 143 0.36 4.60 -8.94
CA SER A 143 -0.22 4.43 -7.60
C SER A 143 0.82 3.97 -6.59
N GLU A 144 1.59 2.93 -6.92
CA GLU A 144 2.67 2.42 -6.05
C GLU A 144 3.74 3.47 -5.78
N GLN A 145 4.09 4.27 -6.78
CA GLN A 145 5.02 5.38 -6.62
C GLN A 145 4.44 6.48 -5.72
N GLY A 146 3.19 6.89 -5.92
CA GLY A 146 2.52 7.88 -5.09
C GLY A 146 2.39 7.44 -3.63
N GLU A 147 2.02 6.18 -3.40
CA GLU A 147 2.00 5.60 -2.06
C GLU A 147 3.38 5.64 -1.38
N ARG A 148 4.44 5.31 -2.12
CA ARG A 148 5.81 5.35 -1.60
C ARG A 148 6.21 6.76 -1.22
N GLN A 149 5.98 7.73 -2.10
CA GLN A 149 6.28 9.14 -1.85
C GLN A 149 5.52 9.67 -0.63
N MET A 150 4.23 9.32 -0.51
CA MET A 150 3.44 9.69 0.65
C MET A 150 4.03 9.10 1.94
N ARG A 151 4.34 7.80 1.97
CA ARG A 151 4.98 7.16 3.14
C ARG A 151 6.30 7.83 3.50
N GLU A 152 7.13 8.19 2.51
CA GLU A 152 8.41 8.87 2.73
C GLU A 152 8.24 10.26 3.35
N GLU A 153 7.26 11.06 2.90
CA GLU A 153 6.97 12.37 3.49
C GLU A 153 6.45 12.26 4.93
N PHE A 154 5.56 11.31 5.20
CA PHE A 154 5.08 11.05 6.56
C PHE A 154 6.20 10.56 7.49
N GLU A 155 7.10 9.70 6.99
CA GLU A 155 8.24 9.24 7.80
C GLU A 155 9.18 10.40 8.16
N LYS A 156 9.40 11.36 7.25
CA LYS A 156 10.17 12.59 7.56
C LYS A 156 9.50 13.38 8.68
N LEU A 157 8.17 13.52 8.66
CA LEU A 157 7.43 14.21 9.72
C LEU A 157 7.51 13.44 11.05
N HIS A 158 7.31 12.12 11.04
CA HIS A 158 7.45 11.30 12.25
C HIS A 158 8.86 11.40 12.84
N LYS A 159 9.89 11.36 12.01
CA LYS A 159 11.27 11.56 12.47
C LYS A 159 11.45 12.93 13.11
N PHE A 160 10.98 14.00 12.47
CA PHE A 160 11.03 15.34 13.04
C PHE A 160 10.34 15.42 14.41
N LEU A 161 9.15 14.83 14.56
CA LEU A 161 8.42 14.84 15.82
C LEU A 161 9.18 14.11 16.92
N ARG A 162 9.75 12.93 16.62
CA ARG A 162 10.62 12.20 17.57
C ARG A 162 11.87 12.99 17.94
N ASP A 163 12.48 13.68 16.98
CA ASP A 163 13.68 14.49 17.22
C ASP A 163 13.35 15.71 18.12
N GLU A 164 12.24 16.40 17.87
CA GLU A 164 11.76 17.49 18.74
C GLU A 164 11.35 17.00 20.13
N GLU A 165 10.68 15.86 20.24
CA GLU A 165 10.33 15.22 21.51
C GLU A 165 11.58 14.84 22.31
N ASN A 166 12.61 14.27 21.67
CA ASN A 166 13.85 13.86 22.36
C ASN A 166 14.71 15.05 22.77
N SER A 167 14.85 16.05 21.89
CA SER A 167 15.49 17.34 22.18
C SER A 167 14.84 18.00 23.39
N GLY A 168 13.52 17.87 23.48
CA GLY A 168 12.79 17.41 24.65
C GLY A 168 12.97 17.92 26.07
N ILE A 169 12.50 17.10 27.00
CA ILE A 169 13.23 15.92 27.50
C ILE A 169 14.71 16.21 27.71
N ALA A 170 15.58 16.17 26.70
CA ALA A 170 17.01 16.44 26.92
C ALA A 170 17.25 17.85 27.49
N SER A 171 16.63 18.88 26.92
CA SER A 171 16.73 20.25 27.44
C SER A 171 16.15 20.40 28.84
N MET A 172 15.04 19.71 29.14
CA MET A 172 14.44 19.71 30.47
C MET A 172 15.33 19.03 31.51
N LYS A 173 15.91 17.87 31.19
CA LYS A 173 16.85 17.15 32.07
C LYS A 173 18.10 17.97 32.38
N GLU A 174 18.60 18.72 31.40
CA GLU A 174 19.75 19.60 31.61
C GLU A 174 19.41 20.78 32.53
N GLU A 175 18.22 21.36 32.41
CA GLU A 175 17.75 22.39 33.33
C GLU A 175 17.54 21.83 34.75
N GLU A 176 16.88 20.67 34.86
CA GLU A 176 16.68 19.96 36.12
C GLU A 176 18.02 19.70 36.83
N LYS A 177 19.02 19.20 36.09
CA LYS A 177 20.36 18.96 36.62
C LYS A 177 21.01 20.24 37.14
N LYS A 178 21.00 21.32 36.35
CA LYS A 178 21.59 22.62 36.74
C LYS A 178 20.94 23.20 37.99
N LYS A 179 19.60 23.19 38.04
CA LYS A 179 18.84 23.67 39.20
C LYS A 179 19.06 22.77 40.41
N GLY A 180 19.06 21.45 40.22
CA GLY A 180 19.37 20.48 41.27
C GLY A 180 20.77 20.65 41.87
N GLU A 181 21.79 20.92 41.05
CA GLU A 181 23.15 21.21 41.52
C GLU A 181 23.25 22.53 42.30
N LEU A 182 22.43 23.53 41.95
CA LEU A 182 22.36 24.79 42.70
C LEU A 182 21.71 24.57 44.07
N VAL A 183 20.56 23.89 44.11
CA VAL A 183 19.87 23.53 45.36
C VAL A 183 20.79 22.72 46.26
N LYS A 184 21.44 21.68 45.72
CA LYS A 184 22.39 20.85 46.48
C LYS A 184 23.50 21.66 47.13
N ARG A 185 24.15 22.57 46.38
CA ARG A 185 25.21 23.44 46.93
C ARG A 185 24.69 24.37 48.04
N LYS A 186 23.49 24.93 47.86
CA LYS A 186 22.86 25.77 48.90
C LYS A 186 22.54 24.96 50.15
N THR A 187 21.99 23.75 50.01
CA THR A 187 21.73 22.84 51.15
C THR A 187 23.00 22.46 51.88
N GLU A 188 24.08 22.15 51.15
CA GLU A 188 25.39 21.83 51.75
C GLU A 188 25.99 23.03 52.51
N ALA A 189 25.86 24.25 51.96
CA ALA A 189 26.30 25.47 52.64
C ALA A 189 25.50 25.72 53.92
N LEU A 190 24.17 25.65 53.84
CA LEU A 190 23.27 25.76 55.00
C LEU A 190 23.59 24.72 56.07
N THR A 191 23.87 23.47 55.69
CA THR A 191 24.21 22.40 56.64
C THR A 191 25.50 22.73 57.40
N LYS A 192 26.53 23.24 56.72
CA LYS A 192 27.79 23.65 57.36
C LYS A 192 27.59 24.83 58.31
N ASP A 193 26.77 25.80 57.92
CA ASP A 193 26.44 26.95 58.76
C ASP A 193 25.66 26.52 60.01
N MET A 194 24.73 25.59 59.87
CA MET A 194 24.01 24.97 61.00
C MET A 194 24.95 24.21 61.94
N GLU A 195 25.91 23.45 61.42
CA GLU A 195 26.93 22.75 62.21
C GLU A 195 27.82 23.72 62.98
N ALA A 196 28.25 24.81 62.34
CA ALA A 196 29.07 25.86 62.96
C ALA A 196 28.32 26.61 64.07
N LEU A 197 27.05 26.95 63.82
CA LEU A 197 26.16 27.53 64.84
C LEU A 197 25.95 26.57 66.01
N SER A 198 25.65 25.30 65.73
CA SER A 198 25.45 24.27 66.75
C SER A 198 26.70 24.07 67.62
N CYS A 199 27.89 24.06 67.00
CA CYS A 199 29.16 24.00 67.74
C CYS A 199 29.38 25.23 68.63
N SER A 200 29.06 26.42 68.13
CA SER A 200 29.20 27.67 68.87
C SER A 200 28.24 27.74 70.06
N ILE A 201 26.97 27.39 69.86
CA ILE A 201 25.95 27.28 70.91
C ILE A 201 26.42 26.31 71.99
N ARG A 202 26.79 25.08 71.61
CA ARG A 202 27.27 24.06 72.56
C ARG A 202 28.49 24.51 73.36
N SER A 203 29.44 25.20 72.71
CA SER A 203 30.62 25.75 73.39
C SER A 203 30.23 26.83 74.41
N ILE A 204 29.33 27.74 74.06
CA ILE A 204 28.85 28.79 74.96
C ILE A 204 28.10 28.17 76.14
N GLU A 205 27.17 27.26 75.89
CA GLU A 205 26.43 26.53 76.93
C GLU A 205 27.36 25.76 77.88
N GLN A 206 28.46 25.21 77.39
CA GLN A 206 29.44 24.51 78.22
C GLN A 206 30.24 25.48 79.11
N GLU A 207 30.66 26.64 78.58
CA GLU A 207 31.32 27.67 79.40
C GLU A 207 30.39 28.21 80.49
N MET A 208 29.10 28.39 80.19
CA MET A 208 28.09 28.83 81.16
C MET A 208 27.86 27.84 82.31
N ARG A 209 28.24 26.57 82.16
CA ARG A 209 28.15 25.53 83.20
C ARG A 209 29.39 25.43 84.09
N ARG A 210 30.45 26.21 83.83
CA ARG A 210 31.69 26.18 84.62
C ARG A 210 31.56 26.98 85.93
N GLU A 211 32.49 26.74 86.85
CA GLU A 211 32.60 27.49 88.10
C GLU A 211 32.87 28.98 87.85
N ASP A 212 32.34 29.85 88.73
CA ASP A 212 32.24 31.30 88.53
C ASP A 212 33.57 31.97 88.15
N ILE A 213 34.66 31.65 88.85
CA ILE A 213 35.98 32.25 88.58
C ILE A 213 36.49 31.86 87.19
N THR A 214 36.35 30.59 86.80
CA THR A 214 36.79 30.08 85.49
C THR A 214 35.92 30.64 84.36
N PHE A 215 34.61 30.75 84.57
CA PHE A 215 33.71 31.39 83.62
C PHE A 215 34.09 32.86 83.39
N LEU A 216 34.31 33.63 84.46
CA LEU A 216 34.66 35.06 84.36
C LEU A 216 36.02 35.28 83.67
N GLN A 217 37.00 34.39 83.90
CA GLN A 217 38.28 34.43 83.18
C GLN A 217 38.11 34.26 81.66
N ASN A 218 37.19 33.40 81.22
CA ASN A 218 36.93 33.11 79.81
C ASN A 218 35.78 33.93 79.18
N TYR A 219 35.14 34.81 79.97
CA TYR A 219 33.94 35.53 79.55
C TYR A 219 34.18 36.40 78.31
N LYS A 220 35.33 37.07 78.22
CA LYS A 220 35.68 37.94 77.09
C LYS A 220 35.71 37.18 75.76
N ASP A 221 36.26 35.96 75.75
CA ASP A 221 36.35 35.13 74.55
C ASP A 221 35.03 34.45 74.23
N THR A 222 34.27 34.05 75.26
CA THR A 222 32.91 33.51 75.10
C THR A 222 31.96 34.56 74.50
N LYS A 223 32.05 35.81 74.94
CA LYS A 223 31.28 36.93 74.39
C LYS A 223 31.59 37.17 72.90
N LYS A 224 32.86 37.06 72.50
CA LYS A 224 33.25 37.16 71.07
C LYS A 224 32.64 36.02 70.24
N ARG A 225 32.63 34.79 70.75
CA ARG A 225 31.99 33.64 70.07
C ARG A 225 30.48 33.80 69.94
N ALA A 226 29.83 34.41 70.93
CA ALA A 226 28.39 34.69 70.89
C ALA A 226 27.99 35.78 69.88
N GLN A 227 28.96 36.57 69.39
CA GLN A 227 28.73 37.62 68.40
C GLN A 227 28.89 37.14 66.94
N VAL A 228 29.01 35.83 66.71
CA VAL A 228 29.07 35.28 65.35
C VAL A 228 27.70 35.48 64.68
N THR A 229 27.68 36.34 63.66
CA THR A 229 26.51 36.55 62.80
C THR A 229 26.59 35.58 61.62
N VAL A 230 25.64 34.66 61.53
CA VAL A 230 25.41 33.86 60.31
C VAL A 230 24.25 34.49 59.57
N GLN A 231 24.45 34.77 58.29
CA GLN A 231 23.38 35.27 57.42
C GLN A 231 22.57 34.09 56.90
N VAL A 232 21.26 34.11 57.13
CA VAL A 232 20.34 33.18 56.48
C VAL A 232 20.20 33.61 55.01
N PRO A 233 20.53 32.75 54.04
CA PRO A 233 20.29 33.05 52.63
C PRO A 233 18.81 33.36 52.39
N GLU A 234 18.53 34.45 51.68
CA GLU A 234 17.18 34.86 51.28
C GLU A 234 16.55 33.80 50.34
N GLU A 235 15.25 33.54 50.47
CA GLU A 235 14.51 32.65 49.56
C GLU A 235 14.63 33.17 48.12
N ALA A 236 15.24 32.39 47.24
CA ALA A 236 15.47 32.80 45.87
C ALA A 236 14.14 32.79 45.08
N PRO A 237 13.91 33.78 44.18
CA PRO A 237 12.73 33.77 43.33
C PRO A 237 12.70 32.54 42.42
N SER A 238 11.64 31.73 42.56
CA SER A 238 11.21 30.63 41.69
C SER A 238 12.35 29.80 41.06
N GLU A 239 12.96 28.93 41.87
CA GLU A 239 13.88 27.88 41.41
C GLU A 239 13.15 26.73 40.68
N ASP A 240 11.84 26.81 40.51
CA ASP A 240 11.02 25.77 39.90
C ASP A 240 11.22 25.66 38.39
N MET A 241 10.94 24.47 37.86
CA MET A 241 11.01 24.16 36.43
C MET A 241 10.05 25.04 35.63
N ASP A 242 10.53 25.72 34.58
CA ASP A 242 9.69 26.50 33.68
C ASP A 242 9.14 25.61 32.55
N VAL A 243 8.23 24.71 32.91
CA VAL A 243 7.66 23.70 31.99
C VAL A 243 6.92 24.36 30.83
N SER A 244 6.16 25.43 31.09
CA SER A 244 5.36 26.12 30.09
C SER A 244 6.22 26.69 28.96
N LYS A 245 7.33 27.34 29.28
CA LYS A 245 8.26 27.86 28.26
C LYS A 245 8.84 26.77 27.35
N HIS A 246 9.12 25.58 27.89
CA HIS A 246 9.58 24.44 27.08
C HIS A 246 8.49 23.93 26.14
N LEU A 247 7.24 23.88 26.61
CA LEU A 247 6.11 23.41 25.82
C LEU A 247 5.72 24.41 24.73
N ASP A 248 5.63 25.71 25.05
CA ASP A 248 5.25 26.76 24.11
C ASP A 248 6.23 26.84 22.93
N LYS A 249 7.53 26.85 23.22
CA LYS A 249 8.58 26.87 22.18
C LYS A 249 8.49 25.69 21.22
N ARG A 250 8.08 24.51 21.70
CA ARG A 250 7.92 23.31 20.87
C ARG A 250 6.64 23.33 20.08
N LYS A 251 5.54 23.79 20.69
CA LYS A 251 4.26 23.99 20.01
C LYS A 251 4.46 24.83 18.75
N ASP A 252 5.20 25.93 18.85
CA ASP A 252 5.48 26.81 17.71
C ASP A 252 6.25 26.10 16.59
N ARG A 253 7.30 25.34 16.93
CA ARG A 253 8.12 24.60 15.95
C ARG A 253 7.36 23.47 15.27
N VAL A 254 6.60 22.69 16.06
CA VAL A 254 5.77 21.60 15.53
C VAL A 254 4.71 22.18 14.61
N MET A 255 4.08 23.28 15.00
CA MET A 255 3.10 23.97 14.17
C MET A 255 3.74 24.43 12.86
N GLU A 256 4.85 25.18 12.91
CA GLU A 256 5.57 25.64 11.72
C GLU A 256 5.91 24.48 10.78
N LYS A 257 6.37 23.35 11.32
CA LYS A 257 6.69 22.17 10.52
C LYS A 257 5.46 21.54 9.89
N MET A 258 4.35 21.43 10.61
CA MET A 258 3.09 20.94 10.06
C MET A 258 2.65 21.83 8.89
N LEU A 259 2.72 23.15 9.03
CA LEU A 259 2.33 24.08 7.95
C LEU A 259 3.17 23.92 6.69
N GLN A 260 4.47 23.67 6.82
CA GLN A 260 5.36 23.39 5.68
C GLN A 260 4.97 22.11 4.93
N VAL A 261 4.53 21.07 5.65
CA VAL A 261 4.07 19.81 5.03
C VAL A 261 2.74 20.04 4.29
N PHE A 262 1.82 20.81 4.87
CA PHE A 262 0.51 21.07 4.28
C PHE A 262 0.52 22.01 3.07
N GLN A 263 1.55 22.85 2.87
CA GLN A 263 1.68 23.66 1.65
C GLN A 263 1.76 22.82 0.36
N TYR A 264 2.12 21.53 0.45
CA TYR A 264 2.12 20.60 -0.69
C TYR A 264 0.73 20.02 -1.02
N LEU A 265 -0.25 20.14 -0.13
CA LEU A 265 -1.59 19.54 -0.29
C LEU A 265 -2.63 20.51 -0.90
N GLY A 266 -2.18 21.65 -1.44
CA GLY A 266 -3.03 22.77 -1.83
C GLY A 266 -3.46 23.58 -0.60
N GLU A 267 -3.80 24.86 -0.75
CA GLU A 267 -4.28 25.67 0.37
C GLU A 267 -5.79 25.44 0.61
N PRO A 268 -6.23 24.75 1.68
CA PRO A 268 -7.53 25.04 2.24
C PRO A 268 -7.38 26.30 3.08
N SER A 269 -7.77 27.45 2.54
CA SER A 269 -7.91 28.72 3.27
C SER A 269 -8.66 28.61 4.61
N HIS A 270 -9.35 27.49 4.87
CA HIS A 270 -9.97 27.11 6.13
C HIS A 270 -8.99 26.74 7.27
N TRP A 271 -7.83 26.11 7.02
CA TRP A 271 -6.94 25.61 8.09
C TRP A 271 -6.28 26.73 8.91
N LYS A 272 -5.93 27.85 8.24
CA LYS A 272 -5.31 29.03 8.84
C LYS A 272 -6.22 29.69 9.89
N THR A 273 -7.53 29.63 9.68
CA THR A 273 -8.53 30.29 10.54
C THR A 273 -8.85 29.45 11.76
N THR A 274 -8.92 28.12 11.64
CA THR A 274 -9.25 27.22 12.74
C THR A 274 -8.11 27.06 13.77
N MET A 275 -6.86 27.16 13.34
CA MET A 275 -5.67 27.00 14.22
C MET A 275 -5.34 28.25 15.05
N ASN A 276 -5.75 29.44 14.61
CA ASN A 276 -5.46 30.71 15.27
C ASN A 276 -6.59 31.23 16.17
N SER A 277 -7.64 30.43 16.41
CA SER A 277 -8.73 30.84 17.30
C SER A 277 -8.32 30.70 18.78
N PRO A 278 -8.44 31.76 19.61
CA PRO A 278 -8.15 31.72 21.04
C PRO A 278 -8.98 30.70 21.82
N ASP A 279 -10.13 30.29 21.27
CA ASP A 279 -11.10 29.40 21.91
C ASP A 279 -10.82 27.91 21.67
N ASN A 280 -9.87 27.56 20.79
CA ASN A 280 -9.67 26.18 20.36
C ASN A 280 -8.71 25.41 21.29
N LYS A 281 -9.11 25.25 22.56
CA LYS A 281 -8.33 24.51 23.57
C LYS A 281 -8.39 22.98 23.41
N ASN A 282 -9.29 22.45 22.59
CA ASN A 282 -9.44 21.01 22.32
C ASN A 282 -9.55 20.76 20.81
N MET A 283 -8.44 20.40 20.17
CA MET A 283 -8.44 20.00 18.76
C MET A 283 -8.83 18.52 18.66
N TYR A 284 -10.04 18.23 18.21
CA TYR A 284 -10.41 16.87 17.82
C TYR A 284 -9.76 16.56 16.46
N PHE A 285 -8.81 15.64 16.46
CA PHE A 285 -8.36 14.99 15.23
C PHE A 285 -9.42 13.96 14.84
N ILE A 286 -10.33 14.32 13.92
CA ILE A 286 -11.12 13.31 13.22
C ILE A 286 -10.20 12.72 12.15
N VAL A 287 -9.45 11.67 12.52
CA VAL A 287 -8.90 10.75 11.53
C VAL A 287 -10.03 9.77 11.23
N GLU A 288 -10.85 10.06 10.22
CA GLU A 288 -11.70 9.04 9.62
C GLU A 288 -10.77 8.00 8.98
N SER A 289 -10.39 6.99 9.76
CA SER A 289 -9.89 5.73 9.22
C SER A 289 -11.04 5.10 8.46
N SER A 290 -11.15 5.38 7.16
CA SER A 290 -11.97 4.57 6.28
C SER A 290 -11.38 3.17 6.27
N GLU A 291 -12.02 2.26 7.00
CA GLU A 291 -11.84 0.83 6.84
C GLU A 291 -12.16 0.51 5.37
N TYR A 292 -11.12 0.16 4.61
CA TYR A 292 -11.22 -0.22 3.22
C TYR A 292 -11.84 -1.63 3.14
N THR A 293 -13.15 -1.74 3.32
CA THR A 293 -13.88 -2.94 2.92
C THR A 293 -13.96 -2.94 1.39
N ARG A 294 -13.18 -3.82 0.78
CA ARG A 294 -13.38 -4.29 -0.59
C ARG A 294 -14.82 -4.78 -0.72
N ASP A 295 -15.67 -4.02 -1.39
CA ASP A 295 -16.72 -4.64 -2.19
C ASP A 295 -17.04 -3.83 -3.43
N HIS A 296 -17.21 -4.57 -4.52
CA HIS A 296 -17.51 -4.04 -5.83
C HIS A 296 -18.96 -3.56 -5.91
N ASN A 297 -19.16 -2.57 -6.79
CA ASN A 297 -20.41 -2.13 -7.41
C ASN A 297 -21.25 -1.01 -6.76
N VAL A 298 -21.40 0.02 -7.59
CA VAL A 298 -22.48 1.02 -7.68
C VAL A 298 -22.37 2.18 -6.69
N GLY A 299 -22.18 3.37 -7.27
CA GLY A 299 -21.97 4.61 -6.53
C GLY A 299 -23.17 5.06 -5.71
N ARG A 300 -22.84 5.76 -4.61
CA ARG A 300 -23.60 6.86 -4.01
C ARG A 300 -22.62 7.74 -3.24
N ILE A 301 -22.70 9.04 -3.49
CA ILE A 301 -22.17 10.08 -2.61
C ILE A 301 -23.11 10.12 -1.41
N CYS A 302 -22.62 9.80 -0.21
CA CYS A 302 -23.31 10.09 1.04
C CYS A 302 -22.52 11.19 1.76
N CYS A 303 -23.08 12.40 1.79
CA CYS A 303 -22.75 13.37 2.81
C CYS A 303 -23.39 12.89 4.11
N ILE A 304 -22.60 12.70 5.17
CA ILE A 304 -23.13 12.57 6.53
C ILE A 304 -22.64 13.81 7.27
N GLU A 305 -23.52 14.80 7.39
CA GLU A 305 -23.50 15.75 8.50
C GLU A 305 -24.15 15.05 9.69
N GLU A 306 -23.40 14.70 10.74
CA GLU A 306 -24.02 14.41 12.03
C GLU A 306 -23.25 15.03 13.20
N SER A 307 -23.75 16.21 13.58
CA SER A 307 -23.64 16.82 14.89
C SER A 307 -24.41 15.97 15.90
N GLN A 308 -23.80 15.04 16.64
CA GLN A 308 -24.38 14.57 17.91
C GLN A 308 -23.33 14.33 19.00
N VAL A 309 -23.45 15.18 20.02
CA VAL A 309 -22.83 15.10 21.34
C VAL A 309 -23.37 13.86 22.06
N CYS A 310 -22.49 12.91 22.41
CA CYS A 310 -22.79 11.89 23.41
C CYS A 310 -22.14 12.29 24.75
N LEU A 311 -22.92 12.95 25.60
CA LEU A 311 -22.65 13.04 27.04
C LEU A 311 -23.00 11.67 27.65
N LYS A 312 -22.01 10.98 28.22
CA LYS A 312 -22.25 9.83 29.11
C LYS A 312 -22.33 10.34 30.55
N ASN A 313 -23.48 10.11 31.20
CA ASN A 313 -23.57 9.93 32.66
C ASN A 313 -23.00 8.56 33.05
#